data_AF-A0A4P6EVR2-F1
#
_entry.id   AF-A0A4P6EVR2-F1
#
_cell.length_a   1.000
_cell.length_b   1.000
_cell.length_c   1.000
_cell.angle_alpha   90.00
_cell.angle_beta   90.00
_cell.angle_gamma   90.00
#
_symmetry.space_group_name_H-M   'P 1'
#
loop_
_entity.id
_entity.type
_entity.pdbx_description
1 polymer ?
#
loop_
_entity_poly.entity_id
_entity_poly.type
_entity_poly.pdbx_seq_one_letter_code
_entity_poly.pdbx_strand_id
1 'polypeptide(L)'
;MNKVKKGLWVAAACCALLLISACGAANEGKSGNAGASPAETSQTQEGSGSTASANPDDTAEGQAASGGTEASAAPEDDAASAAPSGTSSEILIIIDQTPKPIEGNSFDFTVNKRPDGYALSEMQWISETTTIVNTTAEAVQHGQNGEDGFYISGDGQFTGFFYPDSMKGEKGEVVFVFKNSDNQELTWKKTITLM
;
A
#
# COMPACT_ATOMS: atom_id res chain seq x y z
N MET A 1 -32.74 -38.61 -27.30
CA MET A 1 -31.61 -38.32 -28.20
C MET A 1 -32.06 -37.33 -29.28
N ASN A 2 -31.88 -36.02 -29.06
CA ASN A 2 -32.28 -35.00 -30.03
C ASN A 2 -31.10 -34.05 -30.36
N LYS A 3 -30.47 -34.37 -31.49
CA LYS A 3 -29.77 -33.55 -32.50
C LYS A 3 -29.10 -32.22 -32.09
N VAL A 4 -27.76 -32.25 -32.16
CA VAL A 4 -26.84 -31.14 -32.42
C VAL A 4 -27.15 -30.40 -33.74
N LYS A 5 -27.02 -29.05 -33.75
CA LYS A 5 -26.49 -28.29 -34.89
C LYS A 5 -25.69 -27.06 -34.41
N LYS A 6 -24.45 -27.01 -34.87
CA LYS A 6 -23.47 -25.94 -34.73
C LYS A 6 -23.86 -24.77 -35.64
N GLY A 7 -23.72 -23.54 -35.15
CA GLY A 7 -23.75 -22.31 -35.94
C GLY A 7 -22.43 -21.57 -35.77
N LEU A 8 -21.59 -21.66 -36.79
CA LEU A 8 -20.32 -20.93 -36.99
C LEU A 8 -20.54 -19.95 -38.14
N TRP A 9 -20.19 -18.67 -37.99
CA TRP A 9 -19.82 -17.64 -39.01
C TRP A 9 -19.55 -16.35 -38.20
N VAL A 10 -18.34 -15.84 -37.96
CA VAL A 10 -17.18 -15.40 -38.77
C VAL A 10 -17.41 -14.11 -39.59
N ALA A 11 -16.49 -13.15 -39.36
CA ALA A 11 -16.05 -12.00 -40.16
C ALA A 11 -16.52 -10.61 -39.66
N ALA A 12 -15.74 -9.52 -39.73
CA ALA A 12 -14.31 -9.20 -39.88
C ALA A 12 -14.23 -7.66 -40.06
N ALA A 13 -13.03 -7.10 -39.88
CA ALA A 13 -12.53 -5.81 -40.40
C ALA A 13 -12.90 -4.54 -39.60
N CYS A 14 -11.94 -3.95 -38.88
CA CYS A 14 -10.88 -3.03 -39.35
C CYS A 14 -11.38 -1.60 -39.56
N CYS A 15 -11.17 -0.73 -38.56
CA CYS A 15 -11.01 0.71 -38.77
C CYS A 15 -9.65 1.15 -38.21
N ALA A 16 -8.86 1.74 -39.10
CA ALA A 16 -7.48 2.14 -38.91
C ALA A 16 -7.31 3.22 -37.82
N LEU A 17 -6.40 2.99 -36.89
CA LEU A 17 -5.82 4.04 -36.06
C LEU A 17 -4.68 4.69 -36.86
N LEU A 18 -5.00 5.86 -37.43
CA LEU A 18 -4.04 6.77 -38.03
C LEU A 18 -3.22 7.43 -36.93
N LEU A 19 -1.92 7.39 -37.14
CA LEU A 19 -0.85 8.05 -36.40
C LEU A 19 -1.12 9.55 -36.25
N ILE A 20 -1.06 10.06 -35.02
CA ILE A 20 -0.77 11.47 -34.78
C ILE A 20 0.61 11.55 -34.15
N SER A 21 1.52 12.06 -34.97
CA SER A 21 2.93 12.33 -34.73
C SER A 21 3.18 13.20 -33.51
N ALA A 22 4.34 12.96 -32.90
CA ALA A 22 5.05 13.92 -32.08
C ALA A 22 5.17 15.30 -32.78
N CYS A 23 4.77 16.34 -32.07
CA CYS A 23 5.24 17.71 -32.29
C CYS A 23 5.64 18.26 -30.92
N GLY A 24 6.96 18.29 -30.69
CA GLY A 24 7.54 19.18 -29.69
C GLY A 24 7.39 20.60 -30.17
N ALA A 25 6.68 21.42 -29.40
CA ALA A 25 6.70 22.87 -29.56
C ALA A 25 7.81 23.42 -28.66
N ALA A 26 8.91 23.83 -29.29
CA ALA A 26 9.87 24.75 -28.70
C ALA A 26 9.16 26.09 -28.48
N ASN A 27 9.13 26.57 -27.24
CA ASN A 27 8.71 27.92 -26.93
C ASN A 27 9.88 28.88 -27.22
N GLU A 28 9.78 29.63 -28.31
CA GLU A 28 10.56 30.86 -28.53
C GLU A 28 10.06 31.95 -27.57
N GLY A 29 10.58 31.94 -26.36
CA GLY A 29 10.52 33.07 -25.42
C GLY A 29 11.74 33.96 -25.62
N LYS A 30 11.64 34.94 -26.51
CA LYS A 30 12.62 36.01 -26.67
C LYS A 30 12.64 36.90 -25.41
N SER A 31 13.65 36.73 -24.56
CA SER A 31 14.09 37.77 -23.64
C SER A 31 15.57 37.99 -23.87
N GLY A 32 15.88 39.05 -24.61
CA GLY A 32 17.24 39.56 -24.70
C GLY A 32 17.54 40.41 -23.48
N ASN A 33 18.61 40.08 -22.77
CA ASN A 33 19.59 41.09 -22.42
C ASN A 33 20.98 40.46 -22.35
N ALA A 34 21.88 41.04 -23.12
CA ALA A 34 23.29 40.66 -23.21
C ALA A 34 24.06 41.28 -22.03
N GLY A 35 25.12 40.60 -21.60
CA GLY A 35 26.10 41.16 -20.68
C GLY A 35 27.14 40.13 -20.29
N ALA A 36 28.22 40.06 -21.08
CA ALA A 36 29.31 39.12 -20.95
C ALA A 36 30.21 39.35 -19.71
N SER A 37 30.85 38.25 -19.28
CA SER A 37 32.13 38.03 -18.55
C SER A 37 33.19 39.16 -18.60
N PRO A 38 34.29 39.14 -17.81
CA PRO A 38 34.86 38.06 -16.99
C PRO A 38 35.46 38.46 -15.60
N ALA A 39 36.08 37.47 -14.95
CA ALA A 39 36.77 37.47 -13.65
C ALA A 39 37.95 38.47 -13.49
N GLU A 40 38.25 38.87 -12.24
CA GLU A 40 39.58 38.79 -11.57
C GLU A 40 39.62 39.41 -10.13
N THR A 41 40.36 38.74 -9.23
CA THR A 41 41.32 39.26 -8.21
C THR A 41 40.90 39.95 -6.87
N SER A 42 41.12 39.18 -5.78
CA SER A 42 41.85 39.43 -4.49
C SER A 42 41.67 40.63 -3.54
N GLN A 43 41.87 40.28 -2.24
CA GLN A 43 42.32 41.04 -1.04
C GLN A 43 41.24 41.56 -0.06
N THR A 44 41.47 41.80 1.25
CA THR A 44 42.03 41.11 2.44
C THR A 44 41.61 41.99 3.65
N GLN A 45 41.44 41.42 4.86
CA GLN A 45 41.75 42.03 6.19
C GLN A 45 40.82 43.17 6.72
N GLU A 46 40.56 43.43 8.02
CA GLU A 46 41.12 43.15 9.37
C GLU A 46 39.96 43.14 10.40
N GLY A 47 40.00 42.34 11.47
CA GLY A 47 40.39 42.76 12.84
C GLY A 47 39.14 43.10 13.68
N SER A 48 39.02 42.95 15.01
CA SER A 48 39.89 42.65 16.13
C SER A 48 38.96 42.54 17.37
N GLY A 49 39.35 41.83 18.43
CA GLY A 49 38.81 42.10 19.79
C GLY A 49 38.31 40.90 20.60
N SER A 50 39.20 40.38 21.43
CA SER A 50 38.98 39.38 22.48
C SER A 50 38.42 40.01 23.78
N THR A 51 37.58 39.30 24.54
CA THR A 51 37.73 39.22 26.01
C THR A 51 36.96 38.02 26.60
N ALA A 52 37.64 37.28 27.48
CA ALA A 52 37.13 36.17 28.27
C ALA A 52 36.45 36.65 29.57
N SER A 53 35.60 35.81 30.19
CA SER A 53 35.87 35.16 31.48
C SER A 53 34.62 34.82 32.31
N ALA A 54 34.70 33.67 32.99
CA ALA A 54 34.12 33.26 34.28
C ALA A 54 32.69 32.70 34.39
N ASN A 55 32.63 31.42 34.82
CA ASN A 55 31.51 30.77 35.54
C ASN A 55 31.33 31.36 36.96
N PRO A 56 30.18 31.13 37.62
CA PRO A 56 30.21 30.15 38.72
C PRO A 56 28.95 29.26 38.87
N ASP A 57 29.22 28.21 39.65
CA ASP A 57 28.45 27.11 40.24
C ASP A 57 27.36 27.56 41.25
N ASP A 58 26.23 26.85 41.38
CA ASP A 58 25.59 26.48 42.69
C ASP A 58 24.32 25.59 42.56
N THR A 59 24.44 24.34 43.05
CA THR A 59 23.60 23.55 44.00
C THR A 59 22.07 23.72 44.10
N ALA A 60 21.31 22.60 44.05
CA ALA A 60 20.58 21.99 45.20
C ALA A 60 19.42 21.03 44.81
N GLU A 61 19.12 20.12 45.74
CA GLU A 61 18.42 18.83 45.66
C GLU A 61 16.87 18.89 45.62
N GLY A 62 16.23 17.75 45.27
CA GLY A 62 14.79 17.54 45.46
C GLY A 62 14.30 16.13 45.10
N GLN A 63 14.24 15.26 46.10
CA GLN A 63 13.79 13.87 46.11
C GLN A 63 12.29 13.76 46.41
N ALA A 64 11.51 12.90 45.72
CA ALA A 64 10.40 12.13 46.31
C ALA A 64 9.75 11.17 45.30
N ALA A 65 9.34 10.01 45.82
CA ALA A 65 8.83 8.83 45.13
C ALA A 65 7.29 8.76 45.08
N SER A 66 6.75 7.95 44.15
CA SER A 66 5.52 7.14 44.27
C SER A 66 5.40 6.37 42.93
N GLY A 67 5.38 5.03 42.86
CA GLY A 67 4.46 4.12 43.53
C GLY A 67 3.40 3.69 42.51
N GLY A 68 3.55 2.50 41.91
CA GLY A 68 2.63 1.98 40.90
C GLY A 68 2.98 0.55 40.48
N THR A 69 2.53 -0.42 41.27
CA THR A 69 2.45 -1.84 40.91
C THR A 69 1.46 -2.02 39.77
N GLU A 70 1.88 -2.59 38.64
CA GLU A 70 0.94 -3.16 37.67
C GLU A 70 1.28 -4.61 37.39
N ALA A 71 0.27 -5.43 37.66
CA ALA A 71 0.26 -6.86 37.57
C ALA A 71 0.37 -7.31 36.11
N SER A 72 1.11 -8.40 35.92
CA SER A 72 0.99 -9.26 34.74
C SER A 72 -0.46 -9.62 34.48
N ALA A 73 -0.98 -9.22 33.33
CA ALA A 73 -2.03 -9.94 32.63
C ALA A 73 -1.45 -10.35 31.28
N ALA A 74 -1.31 -11.67 31.10
CA ALA A 74 -0.98 -12.28 29.82
C ALA A 74 -2.11 -12.00 28.82
N PRO A 75 -1.81 -11.79 27.52
CA PRO A 75 -2.87 -11.82 26.52
C PRO A 75 -3.32 -13.28 26.34
N GLU A 76 -4.61 -13.50 26.54
CA GLU A 76 -5.27 -14.76 26.24
C GLU A 76 -5.31 -14.94 24.71
N ASP A 77 -4.84 -16.10 24.26
CA ASP A 77 -4.96 -16.62 22.90
C ASP A 77 -6.44 -16.65 22.46
N ASP A 78 -6.85 -15.70 21.63
CA ASP A 78 -8.11 -15.78 20.88
C ASP A 78 -7.83 -15.99 19.38
N ALA A 79 -7.17 -17.11 19.08
CA ALA A 79 -6.94 -17.60 17.73
C ALA A 79 -8.01 -18.63 17.33
N ALA A 80 -9.30 -18.27 17.41
CA ALA A 80 -10.38 -19.01 16.76
C ALA A 80 -10.71 -18.37 15.40
N SER A 81 -9.71 -18.31 14.52
CA SER A 81 -9.91 -17.85 13.14
C SER A 81 -10.48 -18.98 12.31
N ALA A 82 -11.78 -18.92 12.03
CA ALA A 82 -12.50 -19.88 11.21
C ALA A 82 -11.74 -20.22 9.91
N ALA A 83 -11.55 -21.51 9.67
CA ALA A 83 -10.88 -22.03 8.48
C ALA A 83 -11.68 -21.68 7.20
N PRO A 84 -10.99 -21.41 6.07
CA PRO A 84 -11.64 -21.06 4.81
C PRO A 84 -12.48 -22.23 4.28
N SER A 85 -13.70 -21.94 3.84
CA SER A 85 -14.60 -22.90 3.18
C SER A 85 -14.63 -22.66 1.67
N GLY A 86 -14.21 -23.67 0.91
CA GLY A 86 -14.13 -23.68 -0.55
C GLY A 86 -12.99 -24.59 -1.00
N THR A 87 -12.89 -24.96 -2.27
CA THR A 87 -11.82 -25.80 -2.89
C THR A 87 -10.37 -25.26 -2.71
N SER A 88 -10.22 -24.25 -1.87
CA SER A 88 -9.06 -23.61 -1.25
C SER A 88 -8.06 -24.48 -0.50
N SER A 89 -8.16 -25.82 -0.51
CA SER A 89 -7.22 -26.68 0.23
C SER A 89 -5.75 -26.51 -0.21
N GLU A 90 -5.51 -25.87 -1.36
CA GLU A 90 -4.18 -25.56 -1.89
C GLU A 90 -3.75 -24.10 -1.73
N ILE A 91 -4.65 -23.20 -1.31
CA ILE A 91 -4.34 -21.78 -1.10
C ILE A 91 -4.26 -21.50 0.39
N LEU A 92 -3.11 -20.99 0.84
CA LEU A 92 -2.90 -20.56 2.22
C LEU A 92 -2.62 -19.07 2.23
N ILE A 93 -3.50 -18.32 2.87
CA ILE A 93 -3.35 -16.88 3.12
C ILE A 93 -3.43 -16.65 4.63
N ILE A 94 -2.48 -15.88 5.15
CA ILE A 94 -2.49 -15.39 6.52
C ILE A 94 -3.03 -13.96 6.49
N ILE A 95 -3.93 -13.62 7.40
CA ILE A 95 -4.41 -12.26 7.64
C ILE A 95 -3.94 -11.88 9.04
N ASP A 96 -3.21 -10.77 9.15
CA ASP A 96 -2.72 -10.22 10.40
C ASP A 96 -3.47 -8.92 10.71
N GLN A 97 -4.26 -8.94 11.79
CA GLN A 97 -5.03 -7.80 12.26
C GLN A 97 -4.44 -7.20 13.54
N THR A 98 -3.16 -7.46 13.82
CA THR A 98 -2.46 -6.88 14.97
C THR A 98 -2.56 -5.34 14.89
N PRO A 99 -3.11 -4.67 15.91
CA PRO A 99 -3.27 -3.21 15.87
C PRO A 99 -1.94 -2.49 15.63
N LYS A 100 -1.97 -1.49 14.75
CA LYS A 100 -0.81 -0.69 14.37
C LYS A 100 -0.98 0.78 14.77
N PRO A 101 -0.55 1.20 15.97
CA PRO A 101 -0.86 2.53 16.52
C PRO A 101 -0.40 3.73 15.68
N ILE A 102 0.54 3.53 14.76
CA ILE A 102 1.15 4.61 13.95
C ILE A 102 0.79 4.54 12.45
N GLU A 103 0.23 3.43 11.95
CA GLU A 103 -0.08 3.23 10.52
C GLU A 103 -1.56 3.48 10.18
N GLY A 104 -2.41 3.70 11.19
CA GLY A 104 -3.86 3.87 11.01
C GLY A 104 -4.60 2.53 11.01
N ASN A 105 -5.84 2.50 10.50
CA ASN A 105 -6.61 1.26 10.46
C ASN A 105 -6.21 0.44 9.23
N SER A 106 -5.67 -0.74 9.48
CA SER A 106 -5.29 -1.68 8.44
C SER A 106 -5.25 -3.11 8.94
N PHE A 107 -5.17 -4.04 7.99
CA PHE A 107 -4.67 -5.39 8.23
C PHE A 107 -3.66 -5.76 7.15
N ASP A 108 -2.69 -6.61 7.49
CA ASP A 108 -1.77 -7.18 6.52
C ASP A 108 -2.27 -8.54 6.05
N PHE A 109 -1.81 -8.97 4.88
CA PHE A 109 -1.98 -10.34 4.45
C PHE A 109 -0.69 -10.91 3.87
N THR A 110 -0.59 -12.24 3.79
CA THR A 110 0.50 -12.91 3.07
C THR A 110 -0.03 -14.15 2.37
N VAL A 111 0.27 -14.28 1.08
CA VAL A 111 -0.06 -15.48 0.29
C VAL A 111 1.07 -16.49 0.44
N ASN A 112 0.97 -17.39 1.42
CA ASN A 112 1.98 -18.39 1.72
C ASN A 112 2.01 -19.55 0.73
N LYS A 113 0.84 -19.94 0.22
CA LYS A 113 0.72 -21.05 -0.74
C LYS A 113 -0.36 -20.74 -1.76
N ARG A 114 -0.10 -21.10 -3.02
CA ARG A 114 -1.06 -21.15 -4.11
C ARG A 114 -0.62 -22.21 -5.13
N PRO A 115 -1.54 -22.76 -5.94
CA PRO A 115 -1.18 -23.67 -7.03
C PRO A 115 -0.26 -23.02 -8.07
N ASP A 116 0.58 -23.84 -8.70
CA ASP A 116 1.45 -23.39 -9.79
C ASP A 116 0.62 -22.89 -10.99
N GLY A 117 1.13 -21.87 -11.66
CA GLY A 117 0.46 -21.24 -12.80
C GLY A 117 -0.70 -20.31 -12.43
N TYR A 118 -1.07 -20.21 -11.16
CA TYR A 118 -2.05 -19.25 -10.66
C TYR A 118 -1.34 -18.02 -10.08
N ALA A 119 -1.84 -16.84 -10.45
CA ALA A 119 -1.40 -15.55 -9.92
C ALA A 119 -2.58 -14.84 -9.25
N LEU A 120 -2.30 -14.05 -8.22
CA LEU A 120 -3.29 -13.16 -7.65
C LEU A 120 -3.75 -12.20 -8.75
N SER A 121 -5.06 -12.05 -8.90
CA SER A 121 -5.67 -11.20 -9.92
C SER A 121 -6.49 -10.08 -9.31
N GLU A 122 -7.18 -10.36 -8.20
CA GLU A 122 -8.14 -9.45 -7.59
C GLU A 122 -8.27 -9.72 -6.09
N MET A 123 -8.51 -8.65 -5.34
CA MET A 123 -8.79 -8.66 -3.91
C MET A 123 -10.09 -7.90 -3.66
N GLN A 124 -10.89 -8.38 -2.71
CA GLN A 124 -12.15 -7.76 -2.38
C GLN A 124 -12.38 -7.71 -0.88
N TRP A 125 -12.99 -6.62 -0.43
CA TRP A 125 -13.65 -6.50 0.86
C TRP A 125 -15.15 -6.40 0.59
N ILE A 126 -15.94 -7.27 1.21
CA ILE A 126 -17.39 -7.30 1.04
C ILE A 126 -18.04 -7.35 2.43
N SER A 127 -18.69 -6.27 2.83
CA SER A 127 -19.55 -6.20 4.01
C SER A 127 -21.01 -5.93 3.60
N GLU A 128 -21.90 -5.75 4.58
CA GLU A 128 -23.30 -5.40 4.30
C GLU A 128 -23.45 -4.02 3.63
N THR A 129 -22.54 -3.10 3.93
CA THR A 129 -22.60 -1.68 3.52
C THR A 129 -21.54 -1.29 2.51
N THR A 130 -20.44 -2.04 2.46
CA THR A 130 -19.23 -1.64 1.74
C THR A 130 -18.78 -2.76 0.80
N THR A 131 -18.44 -2.41 -0.43
CA THR A 131 -17.76 -3.31 -1.37
C THR A 131 -16.58 -2.58 -1.98
N ILE A 132 -15.39 -3.11 -1.76
CA ILE A 132 -14.14 -2.60 -2.35
C ILE A 132 -13.54 -3.73 -3.17
N VAL A 133 -13.17 -3.42 -4.40
CA VAL A 133 -12.55 -4.37 -5.33
C VAL A 133 -11.32 -3.69 -5.91
N ASN A 134 -10.17 -4.34 -5.78
CA ASN A 134 -8.93 -3.90 -6.40
C ASN A 134 -8.32 -5.06 -7.19
N THR A 135 -7.94 -4.78 -8.42
CA THR A 135 -7.02 -5.64 -9.16
C THR A 135 -5.63 -5.60 -8.51
N THR A 136 -4.80 -6.58 -8.82
CA THR A 136 -3.39 -6.55 -8.38
C THR A 136 -2.65 -5.31 -8.88
N ALA A 137 -2.97 -4.82 -10.08
CA ALA A 137 -2.35 -3.62 -10.63
C ALA A 137 -2.74 -2.34 -9.86
N GLU A 138 -4.01 -2.19 -9.50
CA GLU A 138 -4.48 -1.08 -8.66
C GLU A 138 -3.85 -1.14 -7.28
N ALA A 139 -3.78 -2.33 -6.66
CA ALA A 139 -3.15 -2.47 -5.34
C ALA A 139 -1.65 -2.09 -5.37
N VAL A 140 -0.94 -2.38 -6.46
CA VAL A 140 0.45 -1.93 -6.65
C VAL A 140 0.54 -0.40 -6.79
N GLN A 141 -0.45 0.24 -7.39
CA GLN A 141 -0.52 1.71 -7.44
C GLN A 141 -0.80 2.28 -6.05
N HIS A 142 -1.74 1.67 -5.32
CA HIS A 142 -2.10 2.04 -3.95
C HIS A 142 -0.88 1.97 -3.02
N GLY A 143 -0.05 0.93 -3.17
CA GLY A 143 1.19 0.79 -2.39
C GLY A 143 2.26 1.85 -2.68
N GLN A 144 2.13 2.62 -3.77
CA GLN A 144 3.04 3.72 -4.11
C GLN A 144 2.51 5.10 -3.66
N ASN A 145 1.18 5.26 -3.58
CA ASN A 145 0.54 6.55 -3.32
C ASN A 145 -0.15 6.63 -1.94
N GLY A 146 -0.35 5.51 -1.24
CA GLY A 146 -0.98 5.44 0.08
C GLY A 146 -2.50 5.56 0.06
N GLU A 147 -3.17 5.13 -1.01
CA GLU A 147 -4.64 5.13 -1.10
C GLU A 147 -5.30 4.03 -0.26
N ASP A 148 -6.55 4.27 0.15
CA ASP A 148 -7.41 3.30 0.84
C ASP A 148 -7.69 2.07 -0.04
N GLY A 149 -8.03 0.96 0.61
CA GLY A 149 -8.27 -0.32 -0.04
C GLY A 149 -7.03 -1.23 -0.01
N PHE A 150 -6.99 -2.22 -0.90
CA PHE A 150 -5.87 -3.16 -0.94
C PHE A 150 -4.63 -2.48 -1.51
N TYR A 151 -3.48 -2.77 -0.91
CA TYR A 151 -2.20 -2.29 -1.39
C TYR A 151 -1.15 -3.41 -1.46
N ILE A 152 -0.20 -3.23 -2.37
CA ILE A 152 0.99 -4.06 -2.55
C ILE A 152 2.16 -3.10 -2.76
N SER A 153 3.18 -3.13 -1.89
CA SER A 153 4.38 -2.31 -2.06
C SER A 153 5.07 -2.64 -3.38
N GLY A 154 5.87 -1.71 -3.92
CA GLY A 154 6.50 -1.88 -5.24
C GLY A 154 7.42 -3.12 -5.36
N ASP A 155 7.97 -3.60 -4.25
CA ASP A 155 8.75 -4.84 -4.16
C ASP A 155 7.93 -6.06 -3.71
N GLY A 156 6.63 -5.87 -3.43
CA GLY A 156 5.70 -6.89 -2.95
C GLY A 156 5.98 -7.36 -1.52
N GLN A 157 6.88 -6.71 -0.78
CA GLN A 157 7.22 -7.10 0.59
C GLN A 157 6.11 -6.80 1.59
N PHE A 158 5.37 -5.70 1.38
CA PHE A 158 4.27 -5.27 2.24
C PHE A 158 2.98 -5.33 1.46
N THR A 159 2.00 -6.06 2.00
CA THR A 159 0.68 -6.19 1.40
C THR A 159 -0.38 -6.11 2.48
N GLY A 160 -1.44 -5.37 2.22
CA GLY A 160 -2.47 -5.16 3.22
C GLY A 160 -3.70 -4.47 2.65
N PHE A 161 -4.51 -3.97 3.57
CA PHE A 161 -5.72 -3.24 3.27
C PHE A 161 -5.87 -2.09 4.26
N PHE A 162 -5.87 -0.86 3.76
CA PHE A 162 -6.16 0.34 4.54
C PHE A 162 -7.66 0.66 4.47
N TYR A 163 -8.22 1.14 5.58
CA TYR A 163 -9.62 1.53 5.62
C TYR A 163 -9.86 2.76 6.50
N PRO A 164 -10.85 3.60 6.14
CA PRO A 164 -11.24 4.75 6.95
C PRO A 164 -11.89 4.32 8.27
N ASP A 165 -11.89 5.22 9.26
CA ASP A 165 -12.52 5.00 10.57
C ASP A 165 -13.99 4.60 10.49
N SER A 166 -14.71 5.03 9.44
CA SER A 166 -16.11 4.69 9.22
C SER A 166 -16.36 3.19 9.01
N MET A 167 -15.33 2.43 8.65
CA MET A 167 -15.40 0.98 8.44
C MET A 167 -14.98 0.17 9.67
N LYS A 168 -14.47 0.79 10.73
CA LYS A 168 -14.10 0.08 11.96
C LYS A 168 -15.31 -0.66 12.54
N GLY A 169 -15.10 -1.90 12.95
CA GLY A 169 -16.15 -2.79 13.45
C GLY A 169 -17.01 -3.42 12.36
N GLU A 170 -16.84 -3.07 11.08
CA GLU A 170 -17.53 -3.76 9.99
C GLU A 170 -17.09 -5.24 9.95
N LYS A 171 -18.09 -6.13 9.93
CA LYS A 171 -17.90 -7.55 9.64
C LYS A 171 -18.09 -7.78 8.15
N GLY A 172 -17.14 -8.47 7.53
CA GLY A 172 -17.16 -8.71 6.10
C GLY A 172 -16.30 -9.90 5.70
N GLU A 173 -16.33 -10.22 4.41
CA GLU A 173 -15.46 -11.20 3.79
C GLU A 173 -14.31 -10.50 3.09
N VAL A 174 -13.08 -10.94 3.39
CA VAL A 174 -11.94 -10.71 2.52
C VAL A 174 -11.88 -11.85 1.49
N VAL A 175 -11.78 -11.49 0.21
CA VAL A 175 -11.80 -12.42 -0.92
C VAL A 175 -10.54 -12.19 -1.76
N PHE A 176 -9.83 -13.27 -2.07
CA PHE A 176 -8.69 -13.24 -2.99
C PHE A 176 -9.01 -14.15 -4.18
N VAL A 177 -8.93 -13.61 -5.38
CA VAL A 177 -9.15 -14.33 -6.64
C VAL A 177 -7.82 -14.52 -7.35
N PHE A 178 -7.54 -15.78 -7.70
CA PHE A 178 -6.36 -16.18 -8.44
C PHE A 178 -6.77 -16.67 -9.82
N LYS A 179 -6.01 -16.27 -10.85
CA LYS A 179 -6.24 -16.69 -12.24
C LYS A 179 -5.00 -17.35 -12.83
N ASN A 180 -5.22 -18.34 -13.68
CA ASN A 180 -4.18 -18.90 -14.54
C ASN A 180 -4.25 -18.34 -15.98
N SER A 181 -3.34 -18.77 -16.85
CA SER A 181 -3.28 -18.32 -18.25
C SER A 181 -4.53 -18.66 -19.08
N ASP A 182 -5.30 -19.65 -18.65
CA ASP A 182 -6.55 -20.07 -19.29
C ASP A 182 -7.78 -19.33 -18.72
N ASN A 183 -7.56 -18.34 -17.85
CA ASN A 183 -8.58 -17.60 -17.11
C ASN A 183 -9.44 -18.45 -16.18
N GLN A 184 -8.94 -19.61 -15.74
CA GLN A 184 -9.60 -20.37 -14.68
C GLN A 184 -9.38 -19.68 -13.33
N GLU A 185 -10.43 -19.58 -12.53
CA GLU A 185 -10.40 -18.89 -11.25
C GLU A 185 -10.32 -19.86 -10.08
N LEU A 186 -9.52 -19.49 -9.08
CA LEU A 186 -9.58 -20.04 -7.73
C LEU A 186 -9.84 -18.90 -6.76
N THR A 187 -10.67 -19.16 -5.75
CA THR A 187 -11.05 -18.15 -4.77
C THR A 187 -10.73 -18.64 -3.37
N TRP A 188 -10.09 -17.77 -2.59
CA TRP A 188 -9.96 -17.92 -1.16
C TRP A 188 -10.80 -16.85 -0.47
N LYS A 189 -11.47 -17.22 0.62
CA LYS A 189 -12.34 -16.32 1.38
C LYS A 189 -12.15 -16.50 2.87
N LYS A 190 -12.29 -15.41 3.62
CA LYS A 190 -12.32 -15.44 5.08
C LYS A 190 -13.19 -14.31 5.61
N THR A 191 -14.07 -14.64 6.55
CA THR A 191 -14.84 -13.63 7.28
C THR A 191 -13.99 -13.08 8.42
N ILE A 192 -13.88 -11.76 8.52
CA ILE A 192 -13.20 -11.04 9.60
C ILE A 192 -14.01 -9.82 10.03
N THR A 193 -13.63 -9.20 11.14
CA THR A 193 -14.16 -7.91 11.60
C THR A 193 -13.01 -6.90 11.62
N LEU A 194 -13.20 -5.74 11.01
CA LEU A 194 -12.20 -4.67 10.99
C LEU A 194 -12.06 -4.06 12.40
N MET A 195 -10.82 -3.87 12.85
CA MET A 195 -10.49 -3.41 14.22
C MET A 195 -10.18 -1.91 14.29
#